data_AF-N1ZHL3-F1
#
_entry.id   AF-N1ZHL3-F1
#
_cell.length_a   1.000
_cell.length_b   1.000
_cell.length_c   1.000
_cell.angle_alpha   90.00
_cell.angle_beta   90.00
_cell.angle_gamma   90.00
#
_symmetry.space_group_name_H-M   'P 1'
#
loop_
_entity.id
_entity.type
_entity.pdbx_description
1 polymer ?
#
loop_
_entity_poly.entity_id
_entity_poly.type
_entity_poly.pdbx_seq_one_letter_code
_entity_poly.pdbx_strand_id
1 'polypeptide(L)'
;MINVNITDAGNTQNYALKKIYEWGYTVSAVTETEYLDDHMYYYAKKNGKTYLETSPVRLLGLLTIIEKYGQNWKQREAVPHRYLLQLSETEYEED
;
A
#
# COMPACT_ATOMS: atom_id res chain seq x y z
N MET A 1 3.69 -21.51 -11.07
CA MET A 1 2.27 -21.38 -10.68
C MET A 1 2.17 -20.29 -9.62
N ILE A 2 1.53 -19.16 -9.94
CA ILE A 2 1.22 -18.13 -8.93
C ILE A 2 -0.02 -18.63 -8.19
N ASN A 3 0.08 -18.83 -6.88
CA ASN A 3 -1.02 -19.42 -6.10
C ASN A 3 -2.10 -18.38 -5.72
N VAL A 4 -1.75 -17.10 -5.66
CA VAL A 4 -2.71 -15.99 -5.52
C VAL A 4 -2.04 -14.66 -5.89
N ASN A 5 -2.71 -13.81 -6.67
CA ASN A 5 -2.34 -12.41 -6.81
C ASN A 5 -3.27 -11.56 -5.95
N ILE A 6 -2.73 -10.49 -5.38
CA ILE A 6 -3.52 -9.50 -4.65
C ILE A 6 -4.59 -8.84 -5.54
N THR A 7 -4.36 -8.81 -6.85
CA THR A 7 -5.33 -8.37 -7.87
C THR A 7 -6.43 -9.38 -8.15
N ASP A 8 -6.16 -10.68 -7.94
CA ASP A 8 -7.12 -11.76 -8.22
C ASP A 8 -8.07 -11.98 -7.04
N ALA A 9 -7.66 -11.60 -5.83
CA ALA A 9 -8.48 -11.63 -4.64
C ALA A 9 -9.26 -10.31 -4.48
N GLY A 10 -10.45 -10.24 -5.10
CA GLY A 10 -11.29 -9.04 -5.10
C GLY A 10 -11.67 -8.49 -3.71
N ASN A 11 -11.54 -9.29 -2.65
CA ASN A 11 -11.79 -8.86 -1.27
C ASN A 11 -10.56 -8.25 -0.57
N THR A 12 -9.39 -8.21 -1.21
CA THR A 12 -8.15 -7.74 -0.57
C THR A 12 -8.29 -6.31 -0.05
N GLN A 13 -8.98 -5.45 -0.80
CA GLN A 13 -9.25 -4.07 -0.36
C GLN A 13 -9.99 -4.03 1.00
N ASN A 14 -10.96 -4.93 1.19
CA ASN A 14 -11.73 -5.02 2.44
C ASN A 14 -10.88 -5.53 3.61
N TYR A 15 -10.02 -6.52 3.37
CA TYR A 15 -9.08 -6.99 4.40
C TYR A 15 -8.07 -5.91 4.78
N ALA A 16 -7.62 -5.12 3.82
CA ALA A 16 -6.75 -3.98 4.08
C ALA A 16 -7.44 -2.94 4.96
N LEU A 17 -8.65 -2.51 4.60
CA LEU A 17 -9.45 -1.58 5.41
C LEU A 17 -9.71 -2.12 6.81
N LYS A 18 -10.15 -3.38 6.93
CA LYS A 18 -10.40 -4.04 8.22
C LYS A 18 -9.16 -3.95 9.10
N LYS A 19 -7.97 -4.24 8.56
CA LYS A 19 -6.74 -4.21 9.36
C LYS A 19 -6.38 -2.80 9.81
N ILE A 20 -6.56 -1.81 8.94
CA ILE A 20 -6.33 -0.40 9.27
C ILE A 20 -7.26 0.05 10.41
N TYR A 21 -8.54 -0.35 10.39
CA TYR A 21 -9.48 -0.09 11.48
C TYR A 21 -9.10 -0.79 12.80
N GLU A 22 -8.67 -2.06 12.75
CA GLU A 22 -8.17 -2.79 13.93
C GLU A 22 -6.96 -2.09 14.59
N TRP A 23 -6.15 -1.37 13.82
CA TRP A 23 -5.05 -0.54 14.33
C TRP A 23 -5.47 0.82 14.88
N GLY A 24 -6.77 1.14 14.90
CA GLY A 24 -7.32 2.36 15.47
C GLY A 24 -7.20 3.58 14.56
N TYR A 25 -7.06 3.38 13.24
CA TYR A 25 -7.14 4.46 12.28
C TYR A 25 -8.59 4.69 11.83
N THR A 26 -8.95 5.95 11.62
CA THR A 26 -10.15 6.32 10.87
C THR A 26 -9.77 6.46 9.40
N VAL A 27 -10.54 5.85 8.49
CA VAL A 27 -10.32 5.94 7.04
C VAL A 27 -11.46 6.71 6.37
N SER A 28 -11.12 7.64 5.48
CA SER A 28 -12.05 8.30 4.56
C SER A 28 -11.55 8.16 3.13
N ALA A 29 -12.47 8.03 2.18
CA ALA A 29 -12.14 7.95 0.76
C ALA A 29 -12.75 9.16 0.03
N VAL A 30 -11.96 9.82 -0.82
CA VAL A 30 -12.36 11.00 -1.58
C VAL A 30 -12.05 10.78 -3.06
N THR A 31 -12.98 11.16 -3.93
CA THR A 31 -12.75 11.33 -5.36
C THR A 31 -12.39 12.77 -5.63
N GLU A 32 -11.20 13.05 -6.13
CA GLU A 32 -10.87 14.40 -6.62
C GLU A 32 -11.36 14.53 -8.06
N THR A 33 -12.49 15.20 -8.25
CA THR A 33 -13.12 15.36 -9.58
C THR A 33 -12.60 16.58 -10.36
N GLU A 34 -11.67 17.35 -9.79
CA GLU A 34 -11.15 18.59 -10.39
C GLU A 34 -9.90 18.39 -11.28
N TYR A 35 -9.24 17.24 -11.18
CA TYR A 35 -8.13 16.87 -12.06
C TYR A 35 -8.56 15.74 -13.00
N LEU A 36 -7.99 15.70 -14.20
CA LEU A 36 -8.27 14.74 -15.29
C LEU A 36 -8.00 13.25 -14.95
N ASP A 37 -7.70 12.94 -13.68
CA ASP A 37 -7.43 11.59 -13.21
C ASP A 37 -8.50 11.21 -12.17
N ASP A 38 -9.39 10.28 -12.53
CA ASP A 38 -10.41 9.68 -11.67
C ASP A 38 -9.74 8.78 -10.60
N HIS A 39 -8.91 9.40 -9.76
CA HIS A 39 -8.19 8.69 -8.71
C HIS A 39 -8.97 8.75 -7.40
N MET A 40 -9.25 7.56 -6.86
CA MET A 40 -9.76 7.41 -5.50
C MET A 40 -8.61 7.55 -4.51
N TYR A 41 -8.71 8.52 -3.62
CA TYR A 41 -7.74 8.75 -2.56
C TYR A 41 -8.26 8.24 -1.22
N TYR A 42 -7.42 7.51 -0.50
CA TYR A 42 -7.73 6.97 0.83
C TYR A 42 -6.86 7.65 1.88
N TYR A 43 -7.51 8.29 2.85
CA TYR A 43 -6.87 8.98 3.96
C TYR A 43 -7.05 8.19 5.25
N ALA A 44 -5.95 7.81 5.92
CA ALA A 44 -5.97 7.23 7.26
C ALA A 44 -5.53 8.24 8.31
N LYS A 45 -6.29 8.39 9.40
CA LYS A 45 -6.02 9.32 10.50
C LYS A 45 -5.89 8.61 11.85
N LYS A 46 -4.83 8.91 12.59
CA LYS A 46 -4.59 8.43 13.97
C LYS A 46 -3.65 9.39 14.70
N ASN A 47 -3.97 9.75 15.95
CA ASN A 47 -3.14 10.61 16.80
C ASN A 47 -2.69 11.93 16.13
N GLY A 48 -3.62 12.61 15.45
CA GLY A 48 -3.34 13.88 14.75
C GLY A 48 -2.52 13.77 13.46
N LYS A 49 -2.18 12.57 13.01
CA LYS A 49 -1.45 12.33 11.75
C LYS A 49 -2.39 11.84 10.66
N THR A 50 -2.08 12.20 9.42
CA THR A 50 -2.83 11.79 8.22
C THR A 50 -1.87 11.12 7.23
N TYR A 51 -2.30 10.01 6.64
CA TYR A 51 -1.57 9.24 5.63
C TYR A 51 -2.46 9.05 4.41
N LEU A 52 -1.87 9.04 3.21
CA LEU A 52 -2.58 9.09 1.93
C LEU A 52 -1.99 8.06 0.96
N GLU A 53 -2.86 7.30 0.30
CA GLU A 53 -2.51 6.42 -0.82
C GLU A 53 -3.72 6.23 -1.75
N THR A 54 -3.47 5.71 -2.96
CA THR A 54 -4.49 5.52 -4.02
C THR A 54 -5.22 4.18 -3.96
N SER A 55 -4.91 3.33 -2.97
CA SER A 55 -5.70 2.12 -2.68
C SER A 55 -5.54 1.70 -1.21
N PRO A 56 -6.53 1.01 -0.62
CA PRO A 56 -6.43 0.45 0.72
C PRO A 56 -5.21 -0.46 0.93
N VAL A 57 -4.83 -1.24 -0.08
CA VAL A 57 -3.65 -2.12 -0.01
C VAL A 57 -2.36 -1.31 0.10
N ARG A 58 -2.19 -0.30 -0.75
CA ARG A 58 -1.02 0.60 -0.68
C ARG A 58 -0.99 1.34 0.66
N LEU A 59 -2.15 1.82 1.11
CA LEU A 59 -2.29 2.48 2.41
C LEU A 59 -1.88 1.55 3.55
N LEU A 60 -2.34 0.29 3.54
CA LEU A 60 -1.93 -0.71 4.53
C LEU A 60 -0.41 -0.94 4.48
N GLY A 61 0.19 -1.03 3.29
CA GLY A 61 1.64 -1.16 3.13
C GLY A 61 2.40 -0.01 3.78
N LEU A 62 2.02 1.23 3.48
CA LEU A 62 2.58 2.44 4.09
C LEU A 62 2.45 2.40 5.63
N LEU A 63 1.25 2.12 6.14
CA LEU A 63 0.99 2.08 7.58
C LEU A 63 1.78 0.95 8.26
N THR A 64 1.97 -0.19 7.60
CA THR A 64 2.79 -1.30 8.12
C THR A 64 4.25 -0.87 8.30
N ILE A 65 4.81 -0.14 7.34
CA ILE A 65 6.17 0.41 7.44
C ILE A 65 6.26 1.37 8.63
N ILE A 66 5.27 2.25 8.79
CA ILE A 66 5.24 3.24 9.88
C ILE A 66 5.08 2.58 11.26
N GLU A 67 4.17 1.62 11.40
CA GLU A 67 3.95 0.90 12.68
C GLU A 67 5.19 0.07 13.06
N LYS A 68 5.91 -0.49 12.07
CA LYS A 68 7.13 -1.29 12.32
C LYS A 68 8.39 -0.48 12.58
N TYR A 69 8.62 0.58 11.80
CA TYR A 69 9.88 1.34 11.81
C TYR A 69 9.74 2.75 12.38
N GLY A 70 8.54 3.12 12.83
CA GLY A 70 8.25 4.45 13.35
C GLY A 70 8.19 5.52 12.26
N GLN A 71 8.07 6.78 12.67
CA GLN A 71 7.87 7.91 11.75
C GLN A 71 9.13 8.28 10.94
N ASN A 72 10.30 7.87 11.42
CA ASN A 72 11.58 8.16 10.79
C ASN A 72 11.94 7.13 9.71
N TRP A 73 11.02 6.22 9.34
CA TRP A 73 11.24 5.16 8.35
C TRP A 73 11.78 5.66 7.00
N LYS A 74 11.49 6.92 6.64
CA LYS A 74 11.98 7.57 5.40
C LYS A 74 13.47 7.92 5.42
N GLN A 75 14.12 7.86 6.58
CA GLN A 75 15.55 8.14 6.71
C GLN A 75 16.34 6.95 6.15
N ARG A 76 17.10 7.20 5.08
CA ARG A 76 17.78 6.18 4.28
C ARG A 76 18.86 5.40 5.04
N GLU A 77 19.37 5.95 6.13
CA GLU A 77 20.45 5.36 6.92
C GLU A 77 20.03 4.10 7.70
N ALA A 78 18.72 3.85 7.85
CA ALA A 78 18.21 2.77 8.69
C ALA A 78 18.06 1.40 8.00
N VAL A 79 18.13 1.31 6.66
CA VAL A 79 17.91 0.04 5.94
C VAL A 79 18.94 -0.15 4.82
N PRO A 80 19.70 -1.27 4.81
CA PRO A 80 20.62 -1.59 3.73
C PRO A 80 19.93 -1.65 2.36
N HIS A 81 20.52 -1.00 1.35
CA HIS A 81 19.98 -0.95 -0.02
C HIS A 81 20.27 -2.18 -0.89
N ARG A 82 20.96 -3.19 -0.35
CA ARG A 82 21.31 -4.41 -1.10
C ARG A 82 20.46 -5.58 -0.65
N TYR A 83 19.26 -5.67 -1.22
CA TYR A 83 18.56 -6.94 -1.33
C TYR A 83 18.92 -7.53 -2.69
N LEU A 84 19.38 -8.78 -2.71
CA LEU A 84 19.54 -9.51 -3.96
C LEU A 84 18.14 -9.83 -4.47
N LEU A 85 17.68 -9.08 -5.47
CA LEU A 85 16.48 -9.39 -6.22
C LEU A 85 16.87 -10.45 -7.26
N GLN A 86 16.32 -11.65 -7.13
CA GLN A 86 16.45 -12.65 -8.18
C GLN A 86 15.44 -12.34 -9.28
N LEU A 87 15.93 -11.79 -10.39
CA LEU A 87 15.15 -11.62 -11.60
C LEU A 87 15.22 -12.92 -12.39
N SER A 88 14.07 -13.54 -12.65
CA SER A 88 13.96 -14.62 -13.64
C SER A 88 13.45 -14.01 -14.93
N GLU A 89 14.21 -14.13 -16.01
CA GLU A 89 13.73 -13.80 -17.35
C GLU A 89 12.74 -14.89 -17.78
N THR A 90 11.51 -14.50 -18.10
CA THR A 90 10.58 -15.34 -18.85
C THR A 90 10.66 -14.90 -20.30
N GLU A 91 11.27 -15.72 -21.15
CA GLU A 91 11.17 -15.55 -22.61
C GLU A 91 9.71 -15.83 -23.00
N TYR A 92 9.05 -14.83 -23.59
CA TYR A 92 7.81 -15.05 -24.31
C TYR A 92 8.19 -15.47 -25.73
N GLU A 93 7.92 -16.72 -26.10
CA GLU A 93 7.93 -17.12 -27.51
C GLU A 93 6.77 -16.40 -28.20
N GLU A 94 7.08 -15.57 -29.20
CA GLU A 94 6.06 -15.01 -30.11
C GLU A 94 5.58 -16.14 -31.04
N ASP A 95 4.29 -16.48 -30.95
CA ASP A 95 3.57 -17.32 -31.92
C ASP A 95 3.16 -16.52 -33.17
#